data_AF-A0A9R1IEQ1-F1
#
_entry.id   AF-A0A9R1IEQ1-F1
#
_cell.length_a   1.000
_cell.length_b   1.000
_cell.length_c   1.000
_cell.angle_alpha   90.00
_cell.angle_beta   90.00
_cell.angle_gamma   90.00
#
_symmetry.space_group_name_H-M   'P 1'
#
loop_
_entity.id
_entity.type
_entity.pdbx_description
1 polymer ?
#
loop_
_entity_poly.entity_id
_entity_poly.type
_entity_poly.pdbx_seq_one_letter_code
_entity_poly.pdbx_strand_id
1 'polypeptide(L)'
;MASLIHPSYDQLHRGRFMADEGRVFDQLHLRSGSVHDKMKYDERYTEYIRKTELLPFISLVSRSMPKMNPCAITTLVDLWRPKTHTFHFYAGEMTVTLQDVTLITGLPIKGEPICFSIDSDGWREIMVGLIGREPGVQGKSAGASYHWIAEHFGECPADADDETVQQYTRAYLWYVVSRTLFSDGTGVNASFMWLKLFAGWEHGLD
;
A
#
# COMPACT_ATOMS: atom_id res chain seq x y z
N MET A 1 19.33 0.85 24.04
CA MET A 1 18.74 0.65 22.70
C MET A 1 17.24 0.77 22.85
N ALA A 2 16.63 1.82 22.31
CA ALA A 2 15.17 1.94 22.30
C ALA A 2 14.59 0.93 21.31
N SER A 3 13.72 0.05 21.78
CA SER A 3 12.93 -0.83 20.92
C SER A 3 12.07 0.05 20.00
N LEU A 4 12.21 -0.12 18.68
CA LEU A 4 11.41 0.58 17.66
C LEU A 4 9.91 0.16 17.68
N ILE A 5 9.55 -0.78 18.57
CA ILE A 5 8.18 -1.26 18.74
C ILE A 5 7.72 -1.02 20.18
N HIS A 6 6.49 -0.52 20.31
CA HIS A 6 5.81 -0.42 21.60
C HIS A 6 5.65 -1.82 22.22
N PRO A 7 6.05 -2.07 23.49
CA PRO A 7 6.00 -3.39 24.12
C PRO A 7 4.61 -4.06 24.15
N SER A 8 3.54 -3.28 23.94
CA SER A 8 2.17 -3.79 23.89
C SER A 8 1.80 -4.51 22.59
N TYR A 9 2.56 -4.37 21.50
CA TYR A 9 2.21 -5.02 20.23
C TYR A 9 2.26 -6.55 20.33
N ASP A 10 3.20 -7.11 21.10
CA ASP A 10 3.24 -8.53 21.40
C ASP A 10 2.04 -8.99 22.23
N GLN A 11 1.50 -8.12 23.10
CA GLN A 11 0.53 -8.53 24.10
C GLN A 11 -0.79 -9.01 23.49
N LEU A 12 -1.14 -8.48 22.32
CA LEU A 12 -2.38 -8.80 21.59
C LEU A 12 -2.14 -9.71 20.39
N HIS A 13 -0.90 -10.16 20.16
CA HIS A 13 -0.59 -10.99 19.00
C HIS A 13 -1.05 -12.44 19.21
N ARG A 14 -1.78 -12.99 18.24
CA ARG A 14 -2.27 -14.38 18.20
C ARG A 14 -1.19 -15.42 18.53
N GLY A 15 0.03 -15.27 17.98
CA GLY A 15 1.14 -16.19 18.24
C GLY A 15 1.58 -16.24 19.71
N ARG A 16 1.38 -15.16 20.47
CA ARG A 16 1.60 -15.14 21.92
C ARG A 16 0.51 -15.94 22.64
N PHE A 17 -0.75 -15.65 22.37
CA PHE A 17 -1.89 -16.36 22.97
C PHE A 17 -1.89 -17.87 22.67
N MET A 18 -1.43 -18.26 21.47
CA MET A 18 -1.27 -19.67 21.12
C MET A 18 -0.15 -20.35 21.92
N ALA A 19 1.01 -19.68 22.07
CA ALA A 19 2.18 -20.25 22.74
C ALA A 19 2.07 -20.23 24.28
N ASP A 20 1.61 -19.12 24.85
CA ASP A 20 1.62 -18.88 26.30
C ASP A 20 0.32 -19.37 26.96
N GLU A 21 -0.81 -19.31 26.24
CA GLU A 21 -2.15 -19.57 26.80
C GLU A 21 -2.86 -20.75 26.13
N GLY A 22 -2.26 -21.40 25.12
CA GLY A 22 -2.83 -22.56 24.44
C GLY A 22 -4.11 -22.27 23.66
N ARG A 23 -4.40 -21.00 23.35
CA ARG A 23 -5.62 -20.62 22.62
C ARG A 23 -5.55 -21.07 21.17
N VAL A 24 -6.67 -21.54 20.63
CA VAL A 24 -6.83 -21.87 19.22
C VAL A 24 -7.59 -20.74 18.53
N PHE A 25 -7.08 -20.25 17.41
CA PHE A 25 -7.71 -19.22 16.60
C PHE A 25 -8.16 -19.78 15.26
N ASP A 26 -9.23 -19.20 14.73
CA ASP A 26 -9.66 -19.46 13.37
C ASP A 26 -8.69 -18.88 12.34
N GLN A 27 -8.76 -19.44 11.14
CA GLN A 27 -8.04 -18.96 9.97
C GLN A 27 -8.32 -17.48 9.70
N LEU A 28 -7.27 -16.72 9.35
CA LEU A 28 -7.47 -15.34 8.92
C LEU A 28 -8.12 -15.29 7.54
N HIS A 29 -9.11 -14.42 7.41
CA HIS A 29 -9.71 -14.12 6.13
C HIS A 29 -8.80 -13.18 5.32
N LEU A 30 -8.24 -13.69 4.22
CA LEU A 30 -7.48 -12.86 3.29
C LEU A 30 -8.43 -11.95 2.51
N ARG A 31 -8.29 -10.64 2.71
CA ARG A 31 -8.95 -9.64 1.86
C ARG A 31 -8.20 -9.54 0.55
N SER A 32 -8.52 -10.41 -0.42
CA SER A 32 -8.03 -10.30 -1.79
C SER A 32 -9.06 -9.56 -2.65
N GLY A 33 -8.92 -8.24 -2.76
CA GLY A 33 -9.65 -7.46 -3.75
C GLY A 33 -8.83 -7.37 -5.03
N SER A 34 -9.43 -7.65 -6.19
CA SER A 34 -8.76 -7.31 -7.46
C SER A 34 -8.52 -5.81 -7.49
N VAL A 35 -7.26 -5.43 -7.62
CA VAL A 35 -6.87 -4.04 -7.64
C VAL A 35 -7.34 -3.37 -8.95
N HIS A 36 -7.49 -4.15 -10.03
CA HIS A 36 -7.66 -3.65 -11.39
C HIS A 36 -9.08 -3.72 -11.92
N ASP A 37 -9.99 -4.39 -11.22
CA ASP A 37 -11.38 -4.52 -11.70
C ASP A 37 -12.09 -3.15 -11.75
N LYS A 38 -11.56 -2.15 -11.05
CA LYS A 38 -12.14 -0.81 -10.93
C LYS A 38 -11.26 0.34 -11.43
N MET A 39 -9.97 0.09 -11.65
CA MET A 39 -9.02 1.08 -12.18
C MET A 39 -8.23 0.43 -13.30
N LYS A 40 -8.47 0.88 -14.53
CA LYS A 40 -7.76 0.37 -15.71
C LYS A 40 -6.36 0.96 -15.78
N TYR A 41 -5.38 0.10 -16.06
CA TYR A 41 -4.05 0.54 -16.40
C TYR A 41 -4.04 1.11 -17.82
N ASP A 42 -3.48 2.30 -17.99
CA ASP A 42 -3.27 2.94 -19.28
C ASP A 42 -1.76 2.93 -19.60
N GLU A 43 -1.39 2.58 -20.83
CA GLU A 43 0.02 2.51 -21.24
C GLU A 43 0.73 3.86 -21.11
N ARG A 44 0.00 4.98 -21.23
CA ARG A 44 0.54 6.34 -21.04
C ARG A 44 1.06 6.57 -19.62
N TYR A 45 0.56 5.84 -18.63
CA TYR A 45 1.06 5.93 -17.25
C TYR A 45 2.50 5.41 -17.10
N THR A 46 2.95 4.54 -18.02
CA THR A 46 4.25 3.86 -17.93
C THR A 46 5.41 4.83 -17.77
N GLU A 47 5.39 5.95 -18.49
CA GLU A 47 6.47 6.95 -18.45
C GLU A 47 6.61 7.54 -17.04
N TYR A 48 5.50 7.96 -16.44
CA TYR A 48 5.46 8.55 -15.10
C TYR A 48 5.77 7.54 -14.00
N ILE A 49 5.24 6.32 -14.11
CA ILE A 49 5.50 5.25 -13.15
C ILE A 49 6.98 4.83 -13.16
N ARG A 50 7.65 4.94 -14.32
CA ARG A 50 9.10 4.67 -14.39
C ARG A 50 9.91 5.68 -13.57
N LYS A 51 9.49 6.94 -13.50
CA LYS A 51 10.14 8.00 -12.71
C LYS A 51 10.06 7.76 -11.20
N THR A 52 9.12 6.93 -10.74
CA THR A 52 8.95 6.59 -9.32
C THR A 52 9.66 5.28 -8.93
N GLU A 53 10.30 4.59 -9.88
CA GLU A 53 10.87 3.25 -9.71
C GLU A 53 9.86 2.17 -9.28
N LEU A 54 8.56 2.48 -9.27
CA LEU A 54 7.50 1.55 -8.88
C LEU A 54 7.04 0.65 -10.02
N LEU A 55 7.58 0.79 -11.25
CA LEU A 55 7.12 0.03 -12.40
C LEU A 55 7.15 -1.50 -12.20
N PRO A 56 8.20 -2.11 -11.60
CA PRO A 56 8.19 -3.55 -11.31
C PRO A 56 7.08 -3.94 -10.33
N PHE A 57 6.90 -3.15 -9.27
CA PHE A 57 5.83 -3.33 -8.29
C PHE A 57 4.44 -3.22 -8.92
N ILE A 58 4.19 -2.17 -9.72
CA ILE A 58 2.93 -1.98 -10.44
C ILE A 58 2.69 -3.16 -11.40
N SER A 59 3.70 -3.60 -12.14
CA SER A 59 3.57 -4.75 -13.04
C SER A 59 3.20 -6.03 -12.30
N LEU A 60 3.75 -6.25 -11.09
CA LEU A 60 3.42 -7.39 -10.25
C LEU A 60 1.96 -7.38 -9.82
N VAL A 61 1.49 -6.24 -9.28
CA VAL A 61 0.11 -6.13 -8.79
C VAL A 61 -0.91 -6.09 -9.94
N SER A 62 -0.52 -5.59 -11.13
CA SER A 62 -1.32 -5.53 -12.37
C SER A 62 -1.62 -6.87 -13.02
N ARG A 63 -0.71 -7.84 -12.90
CA ARG A 63 -0.87 -9.16 -13.56
C ARG A 63 -1.68 -10.17 -12.75
N SER A 64 -2.40 -9.69 -11.73
CA SER A 64 -3.01 -10.44 -10.64
C SER A 64 -1.97 -11.00 -9.67
N MET A 65 -2.19 -10.76 -8.38
CA MET A 65 -1.37 -11.36 -7.33
C MET A 65 -1.43 -12.89 -7.44
N PRO A 66 -0.32 -13.60 -7.14
CA PRO A 66 -0.33 -15.06 -7.06
C PRO A 66 -1.46 -15.54 -6.16
N LYS A 67 -2.04 -16.70 -6.46
CA LYS A 67 -3.04 -17.32 -5.57
C LYS A 67 -2.42 -17.52 -4.20
N MET A 68 -2.87 -16.70 -3.24
CA MET A 68 -2.39 -16.76 -1.87
C MET A 68 -3.06 -17.94 -1.17
N ASN A 69 -2.28 -18.75 -0.45
CA ASN A 69 -2.82 -19.83 0.39
C ASN A 69 -3.18 -19.24 1.77
N PRO A 70 -4.47 -19.10 2.11
CA PRO A 70 -4.87 -18.47 3.37
C PRO A 70 -4.39 -19.24 4.60
N CYS A 71 -4.29 -20.58 4.52
CA CYS A 71 -3.74 -21.40 5.60
C CYS A 71 -2.27 -21.06 5.82
N ALA A 72 -1.47 -21.09 4.76
CA ALA A 72 -0.03 -20.83 4.85
C ALA A 72 0.27 -19.42 5.39
N ILE A 73 -0.45 -18.40 4.90
CA ILE A 73 -0.29 -17.03 5.40
C ILE A 73 -0.71 -16.93 6.86
N THR A 74 -1.85 -17.53 7.25
CA THR A 74 -2.28 -17.54 8.66
C THR A 74 -1.21 -18.18 9.55
N THR A 75 -0.67 -19.34 9.13
CA THR A 75 0.40 -20.02 9.88
C THR A 75 1.64 -19.13 10.01
N LEU A 76 2.06 -18.42 8.97
CA LEU A 76 3.17 -17.47 9.08
C LEU A 76 2.86 -16.34 10.07
N VAL A 77 1.64 -15.80 10.06
CA VAL A 77 1.24 -14.79 11.05
C VAL A 77 1.24 -15.38 12.46
N ASP A 78 0.77 -16.61 12.66
CA ASP A 78 0.77 -17.26 13.97
C ASP A 78 2.20 -17.53 14.50
N LEU A 79 3.14 -17.81 13.60
CA LEU A 79 4.56 -18.04 13.93
C LEU A 79 5.39 -16.75 14.00
N TRP A 80 4.82 -15.59 13.66
CA TRP A 80 5.51 -14.31 13.75
C TRP A 80 5.74 -13.92 15.21
N ARG A 81 6.97 -13.53 15.54
CA ARG A 81 7.34 -12.95 16.83
C ARG A 81 7.63 -11.45 16.66
N PRO A 82 6.69 -10.57 17.04
CA PRO A 82 6.89 -9.14 16.84
C PRO A 82 8.12 -8.59 17.57
N LYS A 83 8.46 -9.11 18.76
CA LYS A 83 9.71 -8.74 19.47
C LYS A 83 10.99 -8.84 18.65
N THR A 84 11.14 -9.90 17.87
CA THR A 84 12.38 -10.20 17.13
C THR A 84 12.24 -9.98 15.63
N HIS A 85 11.02 -9.73 15.13
CA HIS A 85 10.70 -9.63 13.71
C HIS A 85 11.11 -10.88 12.91
N THR A 86 10.88 -12.06 13.49
CA THR A 86 11.21 -13.35 12.87
C THR A 86 10.03 -14.32 12.95
N PHE A 87 10.00 -15.27 12.03
CA PHE A 87 9.12 -16.44 12.12
C PHE A 87 9.80 -17.54 12.94
N HIS A 88 9.07 -18.13 13.88
CA HIS A 88 9.57 -19.17 14.77
C HIS A 88 9.06 -20.54 14.32
N PHE A 89 9.88 -21.30 13.60
CA PHE A 89 9.56 -22.66 13.20
C PHE A 89 10.20 -23.69 14.15
N TYR A 90 9.74 -24.94 14.09
CA TYR A 90 10.40 -26.05 14.80
C TYR A 90 11.88 -26.21 14.42
N ALA A 91 12.25 -25.84 13.19
CA ALA A 91 13.62 -25.93 12.69
C ALA A 91 14.51 -24.72 13.08
N GLY A 92 13.93 -23.66 13.66
CA GLY A 92 14.65 -22.44 14.03
C GLY A 92 13.92 -21.15 13.65
N GLU A 93 14.61 -20.03 13.81
CA GLU A 93 14.10 -18.70 13.45
C GLU A 93 14.39 -18.37 11.98
N MET A 94 13.44 -17.73 11.31
CA MET A 94 13.58 -17.21 9.95
C MET A 94 13.30 -15.72 9.92
N THR A 95 14.26 -14.94 9.45
CA THR A 95 14.15 -13.48 9.33
C THR A 95 13.82 -13.10 7.90
N VAL A 96 12.89 -12.15 7.71
CA VAL A 96 12.65 -11.53 6.40
C VAL A 96 13.69 -10.42 6.20
N THR A 97 14.48 -10.52 5.14
CA THR A 97 15.47 -9.48 4.79
C THR A 97 14.87 -8.46 3.82
N LEU A 98 15.53 -7.30 3.69
CA LEU A 98 15.15 -6.33 2.65
C LEU A 98 15.25 -6.92 1.23
N GLN A 99 16.18 -7.86 0.99
CA GLN A 99 16.29 -8.53 -0.30
C GLN A 99 15.05 -9.38 -0.60
N ASP A 100 14.52 -10.08 0.41
CA ASP A 100 13.27 -10.84 0.28
C ASP A 100 12.10 -9.91 0.00
N VAL A 101 12.01 -8.76 0.67
CA VAL A 101 10.97 -7.75 0.41
C VAL A 101 11.04 -7.26 -1.04
N THR A 102 12.22 -6.92 -1.56
CA THR A 102 12.38 -6.54 -2.97
C THR A 102 12.00 -7.67 -3.92
N LEU A 103 12.38 -8.91 -3.64
CA LEU A 103 12.05 -10.04 -4.51
C LEU A 103 10.54 -10.31 -4.55
N ILE A 104 9.86 -10.18 -3.41
CA ILE A 104 8.42 -10.43 -3.27
C ILE A 104 7.59 -9.29 -3.86
N THR A 105 8.00 -8.03 -3.64
CA THR A 105 7.20 -6.86 -3.99
C THR A 105 7.64 -6.19 -5.29
N GLY A 106 8.90 -6.34 -5.70
CA GLY A 106 9.50 -5.55 -6.78
C GLY A 106 9.84 -4.12 -6.38
N LEU A 107 9.74 -3.75 -5.10
CA LEU A 107 10.11 -2.42 -4.61
C LEU A 107 11.64 -2.27 -4.51
N PRO A 108 12.20 -1.11 -4.92
CA PRO A 108 13.61 -0.83 -4.77
C PRO A 108 14.01 -0.69 -3.28
N ILE A 109 15.18 -1.23 -2.92
CA ILE A 109 15.79 -1.10 -1.57
C ILE A 109 17.03 -0.21 -1.55
N LYS A 110 17.48 0.26 -2.72
CA LYS A 110 18.58 1.20 -2.87
C LYS A 110 18.00 2.51 -3.40
N GLY A 111 18.58 3.62 -2.98
CA GLY A 111 18.11 4.96 -3.35
C GLY A 111 17.89 5.82 -2.11
N GLU A 112 17.46 7.05 -2.33
CA GLU A 112 17.15 7.99 -1.27
C GLU A 112 15.84 7.62 -0.56
N PRO A 113 15.77 7.78 0.79
CA PRO A 113 14.55 7.52 1.51
C PRO A 113 13.47 8.53 1.12
N ILE A 114 12.25 8.04 0.89
CA ILE A 114 11.11 8.90 0.61
C ILE A 114 10.63 9.53 1.93
N CYS A 115 10.85 10.84 2.06
CA CYS A 115 10.45 11.63 3.21
C CYS A 115 9.37 12.65 2.80
N PHE A 116 8.21 12.64 3.47
CA PHE A 116 7.13 13.60 3.23
C PHE A 116 6.38 13.93 4.52
N SER A 117 5.76 15.11 4.57
CA SER A 117 4.93 15.52 5.72
C SER A 117 3.61 14.75 5.74
N ILE A 118 3.26 14.24 6.93
CA ILE A 118 1.98 13.58 7.22
C ILE A 118 0.85 14.55 7.56
N ASP A 119 1.11 15.86 7.54
CA ASP A 119 0.13 16.89 7.92
C ASP A 119 -1.05 16.87 6.95
N SER A 120 -2.26 16.93 7.48
CA SER A 120 -3.49 16.95 6.67
C SER A 120 -4.04 18.35 6.43
N ASP A 121 -3.35 19.39 6.89
CA ASP A 121 -3.80 20.77 6.70
C ASP A 121 -3.80 21.13 5.22
N GLY A 122 -4.90 21.72 4.74
CA GLY A 122 -5.08 22.06 3.33
C GLY A 122 -5.12 20.84 2.39
N TRP A 123 -5.45 19.64 2.89
CA TRP A 123 -5.42 18.42 2.07
C TRP A 123 -6.31 18.49 0.83
N ARG A 124 -7.43 19.23 0.88
CA ARG A 124 -8.34 19.38 -0.25
C ARG A 124 -7.70 20.17 -1.38
N GLU A 125 -7.09 21.31 -1.06
CA GLU A 125 -6.40 22.16 -2.01
C GLU A 125 -5.23 21.40 -2.66
N ILE A 126 -4.49 20.63 -1.86
CA ILE A 126 -3.39 19.80 -2.38
C ILE A 126 -3.94 18.68 -3.27
N MET A 127 -5.05 18.02 -2.91
CA MET A 127 -5.67 17.01 -3.78
C MET A 127 -6.11 17.61 -5.11
N VAL A 128 -6.74 18.79 -5.10
CA VAL A 128 -7.11 19.50 -6.33
C VAL A 128 -5.86 19.81 -7.15
N GLY A 129 -4.76 20.24 -6.55
CA GLY A 129 -3.50 20.48 -7.25
C GLY A 129 -2.87 19.21 -7.86
N LEU A 130 -2.98 18.06 -7.19
CA LEU A 130 -2.35 16.82 -7.63
C LEU A 130 -3.17 16.04 -8.66
N ILE A 131 -4.49 15.96 -8.46
CA ILE A 131 -5.38 15.09 -9.24
C ILE A 131 -6.60 15.85 -9.83
N GLY A 132 -6.65 17.18 -9.70
CA GLY A 132 -7.69 18.02 -10.30
C GLY A 132 -9.03 18.04 -9.57
N ARG A 133 -9.20 17.28 -8.48
CA ARG A 133 -10.48 17.16 -7.75
C ARG A 133 -10.34 16.64 -6.32
N GLU A 134 -11.34 16.91 -5.50
CA GLU A 134 -11.46 16.42 -4.13
C GLU A 134 -12.86 15.84 -3.86
N PRO A 135 -13.01 14.89 -2.92
CA PRO A 135 -14.32 14.39 -2.55
C PRO A 135 -15.05 15.42 -1.68
N GLY A 136 -16.00 16.15 -2.29
CA GLY A 136 -16.73 17.29 -1.71
C GLY A 136 -17.66 17.02 -0.51
N VAL A 137 -17.43 15.94 0.25
CA VAL A 137 -18.19 15.63 1.47
C VAL A 137 -17.51 16.27 2.68
N GLN A 138 -18.22 17.19 3.34
CA GLN A 138 -17.81 17.76 4.62
C GLN A 138 -17.86 16.69 5.74
N GLY A 139 -16.86 16.66 6.62
CA GLY A 139 -16.82 15.78 7.80
C GLY A 139 -16.12 14.41 7.62
N LYS A 140 -15.52 14.11 6.46
CA LYS A 140 -14.70 12.91 6.28
C LYS A 140 -13.22 13.16 6.61
N SER A 141 -12.54 12.10 7.07
CA SER A 141 -11.08 12.03 7.23
C SER A 141 -10.35 12.37 5.93
N ALA A 142 -9.18 13.01 6.00
CA ALA A 142 -8.38 13.41 4.85
C ALA A 142 -8.08 12.22 3.91
N GLY A 143 -8.66 12.25 2.70
CA GLY A 143 -8.60 11.16 1.74
C GLY A 143 -9.92 10.96 0.98
N ALA A 144 -10.04 9.82 0.30
CA ALA A 144 -11.23 9.46 -0.46
C ALA A 144 -11.56 7.97 -0.32
N SER A 145 -12.82 7.60 -0.55
CA SER A 145 -13.17 6.18 -0.63
C SER A 145 -12.61 5.57 -1.91
N TYR A 146 -12.27 4.28 -1.88
CA TYR A 146 -11.86 3.56 -3.08
C TYR A 146 -12.93 3.56 -4.18
N HIS A 147 -14.20 3.64 -3.78
CA HIS A 147 -15.31 3.80 -4.72
C HIS A 147 -15.25 5.14 -5.43
N TRP A 148 -15.05 6.25 -4.69
CA TRP A 148 -14.95 7.58 -5.28
C TRP A 148 -13.76 7.68 -6.24
N ILE A 149 -12.60 7.14 -5.87
CA ILE A 149 -11.42 7.14 -6.73
C ILE A 149 -11.71 6.40 -8.04
N ALA A 150 -12.29 5.19 -7.97
CA ALA A 150 -12.65 4.41 -9.15
C ALA A 150 -13.71 5.08 -10.02
N GLU A 151 -14.71 5.71 -9.42
CA GLU A 151 -15.77 6.44 -10.14
C GLU A 151 -15.19 7.60 -10.96
N HIS A 152 -14.18 8.29 -10.42
CA HIS A 152 -13.66 9.53 -11.00
C HIS A 152 -12.41 9.33 -11.86
N PHE A 153 -11.66 8.24 -11.65
CA PHE A 153 -10.36 7.97 -12.29
C PHE A 153 -10.24 6.55 -12.88
N GLY A 154 -11.35 5.80 -12.93
CA GLY A 154 -11.36 4.39 -13.34
C GLY A 154 -10.82 4.14 -14.75
N GLU A 155 -10.98 5.10 -15.65
CA GLU A 155 -10.53 5.03 -17.03
C GLU A 155 -10.14 6.43 -17.52
N CYS A 156 -8.89 6.57 -17.97
CA CYS A 156 -8.40 7.84 -18.51
C CYS A 156 -9.00 8.10 -19.90
N PRO A 157 -9.50 9.31 -20.20
CA PRO A 157 -10.00 9.64 -21.54
C PRO A 157 -8.92 9.42 -22.61
N ALA A 158 -9.33 8.93 -23.79
CA ALA A 158 -8.42 8.63 -24.89
C ALA A 158 -7.75 9.90 -25.47
N ASP A 159 -8.46 11.03 -25.42
CA ASP A 159 -8.05 12.36 -25.88
C ASP A 159 -7.49 13.24 -24.76
N ALA A 160 -7.24 12.67 -23.57
CA ALA A 160 -6.63 13.38 -22.44
C ALA A 160 -5.29 14.02 -22.82
N ASP A 161 -5.12 15.28 -22.43
CA ASP A 161 -3.83 15.97 -22.49
C ASP A 161 -2.86 15.39 -21.45
N ASP A 162 -1.61 15.83 -21.55
CA ASP A 162 -0.53 15.31 -20.70
C ASP A 162 -0.78 15.57 -19.21
N GLU A 163 -1.30 16.75 -18.86
CA GLU A 163 -1.65 17.11 -17.48
C GLU A 163 -2.71 16.17 -16.92
N THR A 164 -3.76 15.87 -17.69
CA THR A 164 -4.80 14.92 -17.31
C THR A 164 -4.23 13.52 -17.14
N VAL A 165 -3.34 13.06 -18.03
CA VAL A 165 -2.67 11.76 -17.90
C VAL A 165 -1.85 11.69 -16.61
N GLN A 166 -1.15 12.76 -16.23
CA GLN A 166 -0.42 12.84 -14.96
C GLN A 166 -1.37 12.74 -13.75
N GLN A 167 -2.46 13.51 -13.75
CA GLN A 167 -3.47 13.46 -12.67
C GLN A 167 -4.05 12.04 -12.50
N TYR A 168 -4.39 11.38 -13.61
CA TYR A 168 -4.88 10.00 -13.60
C TYR A 168 -3.82 9.01 -13.15
N THR A 169 -2.56 9.21 -13.54
CA THR A 169 -1.46 8.37 -13.06
C THR A 169 -1.28 8.49 -11.54
N ARG A 170 -1.40 9.70 -10.97
CA ARG A 170 -1.27 9.96 -9.52
C ARG A 170 -2.38 9.24 -8.78
N ALA A 171 -3.62 9.37 -9.27
CA ALA A 171 -4.78 8.69 -8.73
C ALA A 171 -4.64 7.16 -8.82
N TYR A 172 -4.13 6.64 -9.95
CA TYR A 172 -3.86 5.21 -10.14
C TYR A 172 -2.83 4.68 -9.15
N LEU A 173 -1.66 5.32 -9.04
CA LEU A 173 -0.62 4.93 -8.08
C LEU A 173 -1.12 5.01 -6.64
N TRP A 174 -1.81 6.09 -6.29
CA TRP A 174 -2.41 6.27 -4.97
C TRP A 174 -3.38 5.13 -4.65
N TYR A 175 -4.26 4.78 -5.58
CA TYR A 175 -5.24 3.71 -5.43
C TYR A 175 -4.61 2.32 -5.27
N VAL A 176 -3.53 2.05 -6.01
CA VAL A 176 -2.81 0.78 -5.93
C VAL A 176 -2.06 0.71 -4.61
N VAL A 177 -1.15 1.66 -4.36
CA VAL A 177 -0.25 1.65 -3.20
C VAL A 177 -1.02 1.67 -1.87
N SER A 178 -2.07 2.48 -1.76
CA SER A 178 -2.88 2.51 -0.52
C SER A 178 -3.65 1.22 -0.28
N ARG A 179 -4.01 0.43 -1.30
CA ARG A 179 -4.71 -0.86 -1.10
C ARG A 179 -3.79 -2.05 -0.90
N THR A 180 -2.58 -1.99 -1.42
CA THR A 180 -1.66 -3.14 -1.40
C THR A 180 -0.59 -3.01 -0.33
N LEU A 181 -0.02 -1.82 -0.13
CA LEU A 181 1.08 -1.60 0.81
C LEU A 181 0.60 -0.98 2.13
N PHE A 182 -0.37 -0.06 2.04
CA PHE A 182 -0.80 0.73 3.19
C PHE A 182 -2.29 0.61 3.48
N SER A 183 -2.85 -0.59 3.26
CA SER A 183 -4.26 -0.83 3.50
C SER A 183 -4.60 -0.58 4.97
N ASP A 184 -5.58 0.27 5.23
CA ASP A 184 -6.19 0.31 6.55
C ASP A 184 -7.05 -0.95 6.75
N GLY A 185 -7.25 -1.38 8.00
CA GLY A 185 -8.03 -2.59 8.29
C GLY A 185 -9.49 -2.53 7.80
N THR A 186 -9.97 -1.36 7.38
CA THR A 186 -11.33 -1.17 6.84
C THR A 186 -11.42 -1.55 5.37
N GLY A 187 -10.36 -1.29 4.60
CA GLY A 187 -10.32 -1.49 3.15
C GLY A 187 -11.31 -0.60 2.39
N VAL A 188 -11.79 0.50 2.99
CA VAL A 188 -12.81 1.37 2.40
C VAL A 188 -12.22 2.67 1.84
N ASN A 189 -11.24 3.24 2.53
CA ASN A 189 -10.69 4.55 2.22
C ASN A 189 -9.20 4.49 1.89
N ALA A 190 -8.79 5.35 0.96
CA ALA A 190 -7.41 5.70 0.75
C ALA A 190 -7.12 6.98 1.55
N SER A 191 -6.13 6.92 2.44
CA SER A 191 -5.65 8.13 3.11
C SER A 191 -4.96 9.05 2.11
N PHE A 192 -5.27 10.35 2.17
CA PHE A 192 -4.60 11.38 1.37
C PHE A 192 -3.09 11.40 1.57
N MET A 193 -2.58 11.02 2.74
CA MET A 193 -1.14 11.02 3.03
C MET A 193 -0.33 10.26 1.97
N TRP A 194 -0.86 9.14 1.46
CA TRP A 194 -0.19 8.33 0.44
C TRP A 194 -0.24 8.94 -0.97
N LEU A 195 -1.13 9.90 -1.23
CA LEU A 195 -1.14 10.63 -2.50
C LEU A 195 0.08 11.56 -2.61
N LYS A 196 0.53 12.12 -1.48
CA LYS A 196 1.70 13.02 -1.45
C LYS A 196 2.99 12.36 -1.94
N LEU A 197 3.08 11.02 -1.87
CA LEU A 197 4.18 10.26 -2.47
C LEU A 197 4.38 10.56 -3.96
N PHE A 198 3.32 10.95 -4.66
CA PHE A 198 3.30 11.15 -6.11
C PHE A 198 3.22 12.62 -6.51
N ALA A 199 3.48 13.53 -5.57
CA ALA A 199 3.54 14.96 -5.85
C ALA A 199 4.78 15.34 -6.69
N GLY A 200 5.87 14.59 -6.57
CA GLY A 200 7.19 15.06 -6.94
C GLY A 200 7.77 14.65 -8.29
N TRP A 201 7.09 13.88 -9.15
CA TRP A 201 7.73 13.35 -10.37
C TRP A 201 8.08 14.40 -11.45
N GLU A 202 7.71 15.67 -11.24
CA GLU A 202 8.06 16.81 -12.09
C GLU A 202 9.46 17.37 -11.78
N HIS A 203 9.96 17.06 -10.58
CA HIS A 203 11.34 17.26 -10.21
C HIS A 203 11.99 15.88 -10.24
N GLY A 204 13.08 15.74 -10.99
CA GLY A 204 13.89 14.54 -10.89
C GLY A 204 14.17 14.24 -9.42
N LEU A 205 14.24 12.96 -9.07
CA LEU A 205 14.90 12.56 -7.83
C LEU A 205 16.36 13.01 -7.96
N ASP A 206 16.61 14.26 -7.61
CA ASP A 206 17.95 14.87 -7.52
C ASP A 206 18.68 14.36 -6.27
#